data_AF-A0A1T4RFB6-F1
#
_entry.id   AF-A0A1T4RFB6-F1
#
_cell.length_a   1.000
_cell.length_b   1.000
_cell.length_c   1.000
_cell.angle_alpha   90.00
_cell.angle_beta   90.00
_cell.angle_gamma   90.00
#
_symmetry.space_group_name_H-M   'P 1'
#
loop_
_entity.id
_entity.type
_entity.pdbx_description
1 polymer ?
#
loop_
_entity_poly.entity_id
_entity_poly.type
_entity_poly.pdbx_seq_one_letter_code
_entity_poly.pdbx_strand_id
1 'polypeptide(L)'
;MYSHCIYQAKYKTLQWLLGCILVLLLNGCTASIDDYEHTEPKFDLFQFFEGQSHAWGMVQDYKGRQVRRFDVELNGVITGNQLVLTEDFIFDNQQTQQRVWTITKQDDGRYFGTADDVVGKAVGYEKGNALYWQYVLTVDIDGSPYHINFEDWMFYQQDGQLFNVAKMKKWGITVGSVTLFFQK
;
A
#
# COMPACT_ATOMS: atom_id res chain seq x y z
N MET A 1 49.77 35.75 -9.91
CA MET A 1 49.20 34.43 -10.31
C MET A 1 48.79 33.54 -9.13
N TYR A 2 48.67 34.04 -7.89
CA TYR A 2 48.25 33.25 -6.72
C TYR A 2 46.77 33.45 -6.30
N SER A 3 46.15 34.56 -6.70
CA SER A 3 44.79 34.93 -6.25
C SER A 3 43.66 34.08 -6.89
N HIS A 4 43.86 33.58 -8.11
CA HIS A 4 42.86 32.75 -8.81
C HIS A 4 42.70 31.32 -8.25
N CYS A 5 43.76 30.74 -7.67
CA CYS A 5 43.73 29.35 -7.18
C CYS A 5 42.92 29.22 -5.87
N ILE A 6 42.98 30.24 -5.00
CA ILE A 6 42.25 30.29 -3.73
C ILE A 6 40.73 30.43 -3.96
N TYR A 7 40.34 31.19 -4.99
CA TYR A 7 38.92 31.38 -5.33
C TYR A 7 38.27 30.07 -5.80
N GLN A 8 38.93 29.29 -6.67
CA GLN A 8 38.37 28.02 -7.16
C GLN A 8 38.22 26.94 -6.07
N ALA A 9 39.12 26.90 -5.08
CA ALA A 9 39.02 25.97 -3.96
C ALA A 9 37.78 26.26 -3.07
N LYS A 10 37.48 27.55 -2.81
CA LYS A 10 36.30 27.97 -2.02
C LYS A 10 34.97 27.57 -2.66
N TYR A 11 34.86 27.67 -3.99
CA TYR A 11 33.62 27.27 -4.70
C TYR A 11 33.40 25.76 -4.70
N LYS A 12 34.46 24.96 -4.85
CA LYS A 12 34.35 23.50 -4.75
C LYS A 12 33.88 23.09 -3.35
N THR A 13 34.48 23.60 -2.28
CA THR A 13 34.03 23.31 -0.90
C THR A 13 32.60 23.76 -0.63
N LEU A 14 32.17 24.90 -1.20
CA LEU A 14 30.79 25.38 -1.08
C LEU A 14 29.79 24.50 -1.85
N GLN A 15 30.17 23.99 -3.03
CA GLN A 15 29.37 23.05 -3.82
C GLN A 15 29.22 21.68 -3.13
N TRP A 16 30.28 21.17 -2.51
CA TRP A 16 30.21 19.94 -1.69
C TRP A 16 29.32 20.12 -0.45
N LEU A 17 29.40 21.29 0.22
CA LEU A 17 28.53 21.63 1.36
C LEU A 17 27.05 21.75 0.94
N LEU A 18 26.75 22.41 -0.18
CA LEU A 18 25.40 22.48 -0.74
C LEU A 18 24.85 21.10 -1.14
N GLY A 19 25.69 20.23 -1.71
CA GLY A 19 25.33 18.85 -2.03
C GLY A 19 25.00 18.02 -0.79
N CYS A 20 25.82 18.13 0.27
CA CYS A 20 25.55 17.44 1.54
C CYS A 20 24.30 17.96 2.25
N ILE A 21 24.03 19.27 2.19
CA ILE A 21 22.79 19.87 2.75
C ILE A 21 21.57 19.37 1.97
N LEU A 22 21.66 19.23 0.64
CA LEU A 22 20.56 18.69 -0.17
C LEU A 22 20.25 17.22 0.15
N VAL A 23 21.26 16.42 0.47
CA VAL A 23 21.08 15.01 0.90
C VAL A 23 20.48 14.91 2.30
N LEU A 24 20.80 15.84 3.21
CA LEU A 24 20.26 15.87 4.58
C LEU A 24 18.81 16.38 4.65
N LEU A 25 18.33 17.12 3.65
CA LEU A 25 16.95 17.60 3.55
C LEU A 25 15.97 16.55 3.01
N LEU A 26 16.44 15.34 2.65
CA LEU A 26 15.60 14.23 2.19
C LEU A 26 15.04 13.36 3.33
N ASN A 27 15.02 13.87 4.57
CA ASN A 27 14.25 13.25 5.65
C ASN A 27 12.76 13.54 5.44
N GLY A 28 12.16 12.86 4.45
CA GLY A 28 10.71 12.83 4.28
C GLY A 28 10.09 12.14 5.48
N CYS A 29 9.28 12.86 6.25
CA CYS A 29 8.47 12.27 7.30
C CYS A 29 7.54 11.24 6.63
N THR A 30 7.69 9.97 7.00
CA THR A 30 6.79 8.90 6.56
C THR A 30 5.75 8.69 7.66
N ALA A 31 4.50 8.44 7.28
CA ALA A 31 3.45 8.14 8.24
C ALA A 31 3.75 6.80 8.93
N SER A 32 3.54 6.75 10.25
CA SER A 32 3.61 5.52 11.04
C SER A 32 2.20 5.06 11.41
N ILE A 33 2.01 3.76 11.60
CA ILE A 33 0.72 3.23 12.08
C ILE A 33 0.40 3.75 13.50
N ASP A 34 1.44 4.06 14.29
CA ASP A 34 1.31 4.62 15.64
C ASP A 34 0.68 6.02 15.66
N ASP A 35 0.77 6.76 14.55
CA ASP A 35 0.18 8.10 14.44
C ASP A 35 -1.35 8.07 14.57
N TYR A 36 -1.97 6.90 14.39
CA TYR A 36 -3.41 6.69 14.41
C TYR A 36 -3.95 6.13 15.73
N GLU A 37 -3.14 5.96 16.78
CA GLU A 37 -3.55 5.29 18.02
C GLU A 37 -4.83 5.85 18.68
N HIS A 38 -5.07 7.16 18.51
CA HIS A 38 -6.21 7.86 19.11
C HIS A 38 -7.26 8.32 18.09
N THR A 39 -7.20 7.81 16.85
CA THR A 39 -8.22 8.14 15.84
C THR A 39 -9.45 7.26 15.99
N GLU A 40 -10.61 7.87 15.79
CA GLU A 40 -11.92 7.23 15.84
C GLU A 40 -12.67 7.52 14.52
N PRO A 41 -13.59 6.65 14.09
CA PRO A 41 -13.94 5.37 14.72
C PRO A 41 -12.86 4.30 14.53
N LYS A 42 -12.70 3.40 15.51
CA LYS A 42 -11.78 2.26 15.37
C LYS A 42 -12.14 1.35 14.21
N PHE A 43 -11.12 0.93 13.47
CA PHE A 43 -11.23 -0.08 12.43
C PHE A 43 -11.02 -1.48 13.04
N ASP A 44 -11.84 -2.44 12.61
CA ASP A 44 -11.64 -3.86 12.86
C ASP A 44 -11.69 -4.58 11.51
N LEU A 45 -10.54 -5.10 11.07
CA LEU A 45 -10.40 -5.78 9.78
C LEU A 45 -11.40 -6.94 9.61
N PHE A 46 -11.58 -7.75 10.65
CA PHE A 46 -12.41 -8.95 10.59
C PHE A 46 -13.88 -8.55 10.49
N GLN A 47 -14.34 -7.67 11.38
CA GLN A 47 -15.72 -7.23 11.40
C GLN A 47 -16.11 -6.48 10.12
N PHE A 48 -15.20 -5.67 9.55
CA PHE A 48 -15.47 -4.95 8.31
C PHE A 48 -15.69 -5.91 7.14
N PHE A 49 -14.81 -6.91 6.98
CA PHE A 49 -14.85 -7.82 5.83
C PHE A 49 -15.71 -9.07 6.04
N GLU A 50 -16.31 -9.30 7.21
CA GLU A 50 -17.28 -10.39 7.41
C GLU A 50 -18.55 -10.19 6.56
N GLY A 51 -18.92 -11.20 5.77
CA GLY A 51 -20.05 -11.13 4.85
C GLY A 51 -19.72 -10.36 3.57
N GLN A 52 -20.72 -9.71 2.99
CA GLN A 52 -20.58 -9.02 1.72
C GLN A 52 -20.01 -7.61 1.91
N SER A 53 -19.13 -7.20 1.00
CA SER A 53 -18.79 -5.80 0.76
C SER A 53 -18.47 -5.61 -0.73
N HIS A 54 -18.47 -4.37 -1.18
CA HIS A 54 -18.18 -4.01 -2.56
C HIS A 54 -17.15 -2.90 -2.61
N ALA A 55 -16.31 -2.88 -3.64
CA ALA A 55 -15.28 -1.86 -3.80
C ALA A 55 -15.17 -1.36 -5.23
N TRP A 56 -14.77 -0.11 -5.36
CA TRP A 56 -14.46 0.54 -6.62
C TRP A 56 -13.04 1.06 -6.60
N GLY A 57 -12.28 0.73 -7.63
CA GLY A 57 -10.86 0.99 -7.65
C GLY A 57 -10.31 1.51 -8.96
N MET A 58 -9.13 2.09 -8.86
CA MET A 58 -8.33 2.51 -10.01
C MET A 58 -6.85 2.23 -9.79
N VAL A 59 -6.15 1.93 -10.88
CA VAL A 59 -4.70 1.85 -10.94
C VAL A 59 -4.17 3.09 -11.65
N GLN A 60 -3.18 3.74 -11.06
CA GLN A 60 -2.46 4.87 -11.65
C GLN A 60 -0.99 4.52 -11.88
N ASP A 61 -0.44 4.96 -13.01
CA ASP A 61 0.99 4.83 -13.29
C ASP A 61 1.83 5.81 -12.45
N TYR A 62 3.16 5.70 -12.53
CA TYR A 62 4.10 6.60 -11.85
C TYR A 62 3.95 8.09 -12.23
N LYS A 63 3.21 8.43 -13.29
CA LYS A 63 2.87 9.81 -13.69
C LYS A 63 1.50 10.25 -13.16
N GLY A 64 0.79 9.39 -12.43
CA GLY A 64 -0.55 9.64 -11.91
C GLY A 64 -1.66 9.46 -12.94
N ARG A 65 -1.38 8.95 -14.14
CA ARG A 65 -2.43 8.69 -15.14
C ARG A 65 -3.20 7.45 -14.74
N GLN A 66 -4.52 7.51 -14.76
CA GLN A 66 -5.36 6.31 -14.58
C GLN A 66 -5.16 5.38 -15.79
N VAL A 67 -4.66 4.18 -15.52
CA VAL A 67 -4.37 3.16 -16.56
C VAL A 67 -5.36 2.00 -16.51
N ARG A 68 -6.08 1.84 -15.40
CA ARG A 68 -7.10 0.81 -15.23
C ARG A 68 -8.12 1.26 -14.18
N ARG A 69 -9.36 0.81 -14.32
CA ARG A 69 -10.40 0.89 -13.29
C ARG A 69 -11.07 -0.47 -13.12
N PHE A 70 -11.63 -0.71 -11.95
CA PHE A 70 -12.23 -1.99 -11.62
C PHE A 70 -13.24 -1.88 -10.49
N ASP A 71 -14.12 -2.86 -10.44
CA ASP A 71 -15.08 -3.11 -9.38
C ASP A 71 -14.71 -4.45 -8.71
N VAL A 72 -14.98 -4.61 -7.42
CA VAL A 72 -14.68 -5.83 -6.67
C VAL A 72 -15.84 -6.21 -5.79
N GLU A 73 -16.40 -7.40 -5.99
CA GLU A 73 -17.31 -8.02 -5.02
C GLU A 73 -16.49 -8.83 -4.02
N LEU A 74 -16.76 -8.64 -2.73
CA LEU A 74 -16.06 -9.32 -1.65
C LEU A 74 -17.03 -10.12 -0.80
N ASN A 75 -16.60 -11.32 -0.40
CA ASN A 75 -17.31 -12.13 0.59
C ASN A 75 -16.32 -12.74 1.58
N GLY A 76 -16.43 -12.31 2.84
CA GLY A 76 -15.58 -12.81 3.92
C GLY A 76 -16.29 -13.81 4.83
N VAL A 77 -15.57 -14.88 5.19
CA VAL A 77 -16.01 -15.88 6.16
C VAL A 77 -14.99 -15.96 7.29
N ILE A 78 -15.45 -15.74 8.52
CA ILE A 78 -14.62 -15.87 9.72
C ILE A 78 -14.76 -17.27 10.29
N THR A 79 -13.63 -17.89 10.66
CA THR A 79 -13.59 -19.15 11.41
C THR A 79 -12.46 -19.09 12.44
N GLY A 80 -12.83 -18.95 13.71
CA GLY A 80 -11.86 -18.79 14.80
C GLY A 80 -11.06 -17.49 14.64
N ASN A 81 -9.75 -17.60 14.48
CA ASN A 81 -8.84 -16.48 14.27
C ASN A 81 -8.49 -16.24 12.78
N GLN A 82 -9.21 -16.86 11.85
CA GLN A 82 -9.01 -16.69 10.42
C GLN A 82 -10.20 -16.03 9.74
N LEU A 83 -9.90 -15.16 8.77
CA LEU A 83 -10.83 -14.59 7.80
C LEU A 83 -10.41 -15.10 6.42
N VAL A 84 -11.30 -15.82 5.74
CA VAL A 84 -11.16 -16.13 4.32
C VAL A 84 -11.96 -15.09 3.53
N LEU A 85 -11.27 -14.23 2.79
CA LEU A 85 -11.87 -13.15 2.02
C LEU A 85 -11.72 -13.46 0.53
N THR A 86 -12.85 -13.77 -0.12
CA THR A 86 -12.90 -13.93 -1.58
C THR A 86 -13.15 -12.57 -2.21
N GLU A 87 -12.32 -12.21 -3.19
CA GLU A 87 -12.38 -10.96 -3.95
C GLU A 87 -12.55 -11.29 -5.42
N ASP A 88 -13.68 -10.89 -6.01
CA ASP A 88 -14.01 -11.08 -7.41
C ASP A 88 -13.92 -9.74 -8.16
N PHE A 89 -12.83 -9.55 -8.89
CA PHE A 89 -12.53 -8.34 -9.64
C PHE A 89 -13.17 -8.37 -11.03
N ILE A 90 -13.77 -7.26 -11.43
CA ILE A 90 -14.20 -6.97 -12.80
C ILE A 90 -13.49 -5.71 -13.26
N PHE A 91 -12.66 -5.83 -14.30
CA PHE A 91 -11.94 -4.71 -14.87
C PHE A 91 -12.75 -4.03 -15.98
N ASP A 92 -12.41 -2.78 -16.29
CA ASP A 92 -13.04 -2.00 -17.37
C ASP A 92 -13.02 -2.65 -18.75
N ASN A 93 -12.00 -3.47 -19.02
CA ASN A 93 -11.90 -4.27 -20.23
C ASN A 93 -12.65 -5.62 -20.15
N GLN A 94 -13.52 -5.80 -19.14
CA GLN A 94 -14.31 -7.01 -18.87
C GLN A 94 -13.48 -8.25 -18.47
N GLN A 95 -12.17 -8.11 -18.27
CA GLN A 95 -11.40 -9.19 -17.66
C GLN A 95 -11.85 -9.38 -16.22
N THR A 96 -11.82 -10.63 -15.77
CA THR A 96 -12.09 -10.98 -14.38
C THR A 96 -10.84 -11.58 -13.73
N GLN A 97 -10.73 -11.40 -12.43
CA GLN A 97 -9.69 -12.01 -11.61
C GLN A 97 -10.30 -12.34 -10.26
N GLN A 98 -9.96 -13.50 -9.70
CA GLN A 98 -10.31 -13.82 -8.33
C GLN A 98 -9.04 -13.82 -7.48
N ARG A 99 -9.14 -13.26 -6.28
CA ARG A 99 -8.14 -13.44 -5.22
C ARG A 99 -8.82 -13.95 -3.97
N VAL A 100 -8.25 -14.97 -3.35
CA VAL A 100 -8.75 -15.50 -2.07
C VAL A 100 -7.68 -15.28 -1.03
N TRP A 101 -7.92 -14.33 -0.14
CA TRP A 101 -7.07 -14.10 1.02
C TRP A 101 -7.45 -15.06 2.14
N THR A 102 -6.43 -15.68 2.75
CA THR A 102 -6.54 -16.28 4.09
C THR A 102 -5.77 -15.41 5.05
N ILE A 103 -6.48 -14.70 5.93
CA ILE A 103 -5.94 -13.74 6.88
C ILE A 103 -6.07 -14.31 8.29
N THR A 104 -4.95 -14.42 9.01
CA THR A 104 -4.90 -14.95 10.38
C THR A 104 -4.51 -13.85 11.36
N LYS A 105 -5.36 -13.61 12.36
CA LYS A 105 -5.02 -12.74 13.51
C LYS A 105 -4.04 -13.44 14.44
N GLN A 106 -2.95 -12.77 14.75
CA GLN A 106 -1.89 -13.23 15.65
C GLN A 106 -2.15 -12.75 17.09
N ASP A 107 -1.56 -13.43 18.06
CA ASP A 107 -1.73 -13.10 19.50
C ASP A 107 -1.16 -11.72 19.87
N ASP A 108 -0.20 -11.21 19.09
CA ASP A 108 0.42 -9.89 19.29
C ASP A 108 -0.33 -8.75 18.59
N GLY A 109 -1.52 -9.02 18.05
CA GLY A 109 -2.36 -8.05 17.35
C GLY A 109 -1.99 -7.83 15.88
N ARG A 110 -0.97 -8.51 15.35
CA ARG A 110 -0.66 -8.48 13.92
C ARG A 110 -1.59 -9.37 13.13
N TYR A 111 -1.63 -9.13 11.82
CA TYR A 111 -2.29 -9.99 10.85
C TYR A 111 -1.27 -10.59 9.90
N PHE A 112 -1.45 -11.86 9.55
CA PHE A 112 -0.73 -12.50 8.44
C PHE A 112 -1.70 -12.92 7.35
N GLY A 113 -1.40 -12.60 6.10
CA GLY A 113 -2.21 -12.96 4.95
C GLY A 113 -1.48 -13.81 3.94
N THR A 114 -2.18 -14.72 3.28
CA THR A 114 -1.70 -15.46 2.10
C THR A 114 -2.76 -15.47 1.01
N ALA A 115 -2.33 -15.46 -0.24
CA ALA A 115 -3.15 -15.69 -1.42
C ALA A 115 -2.26 -16.28 -2.53
N ASP A 116 -2.86 -16.80 -3.61
CA ASP A 116 -2.13 -17.54 -4.66
C ASP A 116 -1.07 -16.69 -5.39
N ASP A 117 -1.30 -15.38 -5.52
CA ASP A 117 -0.39 -14.45 -6.18
C ASP A 117 0.53 -13.69 -5.21
N VAL A 118 0.46 -13.99 -3.91
CA VAL A 118 1.29 -13.38 -2.87
C VAL A 118 2.56 -14.19 -2.66
N VAL A 119 3.71 -13.54 -2.79
CA VAL A 119 5.01 -14.14 -2.49
C VAL A 119 5.23 -14.12 -0.97
N GLY A 120 5.25 -15.30 -0.36
CA GLY A 120 5.47 -15.43 1.09
C GLY A 120 4.20 -15.14 1.87
N LYS A 121 4.23 -14.10 2.72
CA LYS A 121 3.09 -13.70 3.55
C LYS A 121 2.95 -12.18 3.55
N ALA A 122 1.72 -11.72 3.50
CA ALA A 122 1.37 -10.36 3.85
C ALA A 122 1.44 -10.16 5.37
N VAL A 123 1.77 -8.93 5.79
CA VAL A 123 1.81 -8.54 7.21
C VAL A 123 0.99 -7.27 7.39
N GLY A 124 0.10 -7.28 8.38
CA GLY A 124 -0.82 -6.19 8.68
C GLY A 124 -0.77 -5.74 10.14
N TYR A 125 -1.04 -4.45 10.35
CA TYR A 125 -1.16 -3.81 11.67
C TYR A 125 -2.33 -2.83 11.63
N GLU A 126 -3.22 -2.87 12.62
CA GLU A 126 -4.28 -1.86 12.76
C GLU A 126 -4.09 -1.03 14.04
N LYS A 127 -4.35 0.28 13.95
CA LYS A 127 -4.42 1.21 15.08
C LYS A 127 -5.44 2.31 14.78
N GLY A 128 -6.29 2.60 15.77
CA GLY A 128 -7.41 3.54 15.60
C GLY A 128 -8.23 3.19 14.38
N ASN A 129 -8.42 4.16 13.48
CA ASN A 129 -9.15 3.97 12.23
C ASN A 129 -8.32 3.42 11.05
N ALA A 130 -7.04 3.10 11.26
CA ALA A 130 -6.12 2.76 10.17
C ALA A 130 -5.64 1.31 10.22
N LEU A 131 -5.42 0.72 9.05
CA LEU A 131 -4.66 -0.52 8.85
C LEU A 131 -3.52 -0.24 7.86
N TYR A 132 -2.32 -0.72 8.20
CA TYR A 132 -1.20 -0.78 7.28
C TYR A 132 -0.90 -2.22 6.90
N TRP A 133 -0.99 -2.54 5.60
CA TRP A 133 -0.90 -3.88 5.04
C TRP A 133 0.23 -3.95 4.00
N GLN A 134 1.16 -4.87 4.19
CA GLN A 134 2.38 -4.98 3.37
C GLN A 134 2.54 -6.37 2.80
N TYR A 135 2.80 -6.47 1.50
CA TYR A 135 2.90 -7.75 0.79
C TYR A 135 3.63 -7.61 -0.54
N VAL A 136 3.92 -8.73 -1.18
CA VAL A 136 4.53 -8.78 -2.51
C VAL A 136 3.61 -9.56 -3.43
N LEU A 137 3.12 -8.93 -4.49
CA LEU A 137 2.35 -9.60 -5.53
C LEU A 137 3.24 -10.02 -6.69
N THR A 138 2.93 -11.17 -7.26
CA THR A 138 3.38 -11.56 -8.60
C THR A 138 2.39 -11.02 -9.62
N VAL A 139 2.81 -10.02 -10.39
CA VAL A 139 2.01 -9.38 -11.44
C VAL A 139 2.56 -9.80 -12.80
N ASP A 140 1.71 -10.35 -13.66
CA ASP A 140 2.08 -10.63 -15.05
C ASP A 140 2.01 -9.33 -15.86
N ILE A 141 3.12 -8.97 -16.51
CA ILE A 141 3.19 -7.85 -17.45
C ILE A 141 3.78 -8.41 -18.75
N ASP A 142 2.97 -8.41 -19.80
CA ASP A 142 3.34 -8.90 -21.14
C ASP A 142 3.93 -10.33 -21.14
N GLY A 143 3.39 -11.22 -20.30
CA GLY A 143 3.81 -12.63 -20.19
C GLY A 143 5.03 -12.86 -19.32
N SER A 144 5.51 -11.82 -18.62
CA SER A 144 6.63 -11.92 -17.68
C SER A 144 6.16 -11.66 -16.25
N PRO A 145 6.48 -12.53 -15.28
CA PRO A 145 6.11 -12.31 -13.88
C PRO A 145 7.02 -11.28 -13.22
N TYR A 146 6.41 -10.27 -12.60
CA TYR A 146 7.10 -9.25 -11.82
C TYR A 146 6.66 -9.28 -10.36
N HIS A 147 7.63 -9.36 -9.45
CA HIS A 147 7.37 -9.14 -8.03
C HIS A 147 7.31 -7.65 -7.72
N ILE A 148 6.14 -7.20 -7.26
CA ILE A 148 5.83 -5.81 -6.91
C ILE A 148 5.49 -5.76 -5.43
N ASN A 149 6.15 -4.87 -4.69
CA ASN A 149 5.84 -4.66 -3.28
C ASN A 149 4.65 -3.71 -3.17
N PHE A 150 3.72 -4.03 -2.30
CA PHE A 150 2.56 -3.23 -1.97
C PHE A 150 2.67 -2.72 -0.54
N GLU A 151 2.38 -1.44 -0.38
CA GLU A 151 2.23 -0.74 0.89
C GLU A 151 0.85 -0.11 0.91
N ASP A 152 -0.09 -0.79 1.55
CA ASP A 152 -1.51 -0.49 1.50
C ASP A 152 -1.95 0.11 2.82
N TRP A 153 -2.52 1.30 2.75
CA TRP A 153 -3.13 1.96 3.87
C TRP A 153 -4.64 1.91 3.72
N MET A 154 -5.33 1.34 4.70
CA MET A 154 -6.78 1.43 4.80
C MET A 154 -7.17 2.40 5.90
N PHE A 155 -8.12 3.27 5.64
CA PHE A 155 -8.61 4.28 6.57
C PHE A 155 -10.11 4.21 6.68
N TYR A 156 -10.59 3.66 7.79
CA TYR A 156 -12.00 3.56 8.08
C TYR A 156 -12.58 4.95 8.34
N GLN A 157 -13.73 5.21 7.73
CA GLN A 157 -14.41 6.50 7.84
C GLN A 157 -15.54 6.38 8.86
N GLN A 158 -16.66 5.80 8.46
CA GLN A 158 -17.85 5.50 9.27
C GLN A 158 -18.83 4.73 8.38
N ASP A 159 -19.88 4.15 8.98
CA ASP A 159 -21.02 3.56 8.25
C ASP A 159 -20.61 2.59 7.12
N GLY A 160 -19.61 1.73 7.38
CA GLY A 160 -19.17 0.74 6.40
C GLY A 160 -18.32 1.30 5.25
N GLN A 161 -17.82 2.53 5.34
CA GLN A 161 -16.98 3.16 4.32
C GLN A 161 -15.50 3.11 4.68
N LEU A 162 -14.68 2.64 3.75
CA LEU A 162 -13.24 2.44 3.95
C LEU A 162 -12.46 2.87 2.70
N PHE A 163 -11.53 3.80 2.86
CA PHE A 163 -10.57 4.11 1.80
C PHE A 163 -9.39 3.17 1.88
N ASN A 164 -8.89 2.70 0.73
CA ASN A 164 -7.60 2.05 0.61
C ASN A 164 -6.73 2.82 -0.38
N VAL A 165 -5.49 3.08 0.01
CA VAL A 165 -4.47 3.72 -0.81
C VAL A 165 -3.20 2.88 -0.75
N ALA A 166 -2.85 2.30 -1.90
CA ALA A 166 -1.73 1.39 -2.07
C ALA A 166 -0.64 2.02 -2.91
N LYS A 167 0.61 1.87 -2.48
CA LYS A 167 1.79 2.18 -3.30
C LYS A 167 2.41 0.89 -3.85
N MET A 168 2.58 0.85 -5.16
CA MET A 168 3.29 -0.23 -5.85
C MET A 168 4.77 0.14 -5.99
N LYS A 169 5.68 -0.67 -5.43
CA LYS A 169 7.12 -0.43 -5.46
C LYS A 169 7.91 -1.58 -6.10
N LYS A 170 8.86 -1.20 -6.96
CA LYS A 170 9.89 -2.09 -7.50
C LYS A 170 11.26 -1.56 -7.12
N TRP A 171 12.07 -2.38 -6.45
CA TRP A 171 13.39 -2.00 -5.93
C TRP A 171 13.38 -0.70 -5.08
N GLY A 172 12.31 -0.52 -4.28
CA GLY A 172 12.13 0.66 -3.44
C GLY A 172 11.59 1.91 -4.16
N ILE A 173 11.46 1.87 -5.49
CA ILE A 173 10.95 2.99 -6.29
C ILE A 173 9.45 2.77 -6.55
N THR A 174 8.64 3.80 -6.31
CA THR A 174 7.21 3.78 -6.65
C THR A 174 7.04 3.70 -8.16
N VAL A 175 6.35 2.68 -8.64
CA VAL A 175 6.05 2.44 -10.06
C VAL A 175 4.58 2.71 -10.40
N GLY A 176 3.73 2.88 -9.39
CA GLY A 176 2.35 3.31 -9.51
C GLY A 176 1.62 3.23 -8.17
N SER A 177 0.31 3.43 -8.21
CA SER A 177 -0.56 3.35 -7.04
C SER A 177 -1.87 2.67 -7.38
N VAL A 178 -2.52 2.10 -6.37
CA VAL A 178 -3.90 1.64 -6.46
C VAL A 178 -4.70 2.38 -5.40
N THR A 179 -5.88 2.87 -5.75
CA THR A 179 -6.81 3.48 -4.80
C THR A 179 -8.13 2.75 -4.92
N LEU A 180 -8.69 2.33 -3.79
CA LEU A 180 -10.01 1.73 -3.72
C LEU A 180 -10.86 2.41 -2.66
N PHE A 181 -12.16 2.39 -2.89
CA PHE A 181 -13.16 2.72 -1.90
C PHE A 181 -14.06 1.52 -1.68
N PHE A 182 -14.14 1.05 -0.45
CA PHE A 182 -15.01 -0.05 -0.05
C PHE A 182 -16.27 0.49 0.60
N GLN A 183 -17.36 -0.23 0.39
CA GLN A 183 -18.64 -0.05 1.04
C GLN A 183 -19.16 -1.42 1.49
N LYS A 184 -19.57 -1.49 2.75
CA LYS A 184 -20.29 -2.63 3.32
C LYS A 184 -21.79 -2.53 3.08
#